data_AF-A0A832GE72-F1
#
_entry.id   AF-A0A832GE72-F1
#
_cell.length_a   1.000
_cell.length_b   1.000
_cell.length_c   1.000
_cell.angle_alpha   90.00
_cell.angle_beta   90.00
_cell.angle_gamma   90.00
#
_symmetry.space_group_name_H-M   'P 1'
#
loop_
_entity.id
_entity.type
_entity.pdbx_description
1 polymer ?
#
loop_
_entity_poly.entity_id
_entity_poly.type
_entity_poly.pdbx_seq_one_letter_code
_entity_poly.pdbx_strand_id
1 'polypeptide(L)'
;MPSGPKEGGPGGGGSLSDAAIGVRGSLWHLSIGTLRRIIPDARRTDPAGSGRAMDTSHDKSRSRRKRSGRQESAASEAPAAAAPAERAAAPVADAPLLFEAGWEVCWQLGGIYTVLRTKAAQMIEHWQDRYFLIGPYNPQTAAVEFEERPSEGLIRTTLDRLRASGMPCHFGKWLIPGRPSVILLDYRARYASLDADKYLLWKDHGIGDIASDGEFNEVVAFGFAVTEFFRELCAARPGGPLLAHFHEWMAGVPVPRIAHLRLPVSTVFTTHATLLGRYLAAGNPDFYNHLPFFDPDREAAKFNIHPRFAIERAAAHASTVFTTVSEVTSYEAERLLGRKPEAILPNGLNIQRFAALHEFQNLHREYKERIHQFVMGHFFPSYTF
;
A
#
# COMPACT_ATOMS: atom_id res chain seq x y z
N MET A 1 -9.57 44.32 51.50
CA MET A 1 -9.24 44.82 52.86
C MET A 1 -10.31 45.81 53.26
N PRO A 2 -10.84 45.80 54.50
CA PRO A 2 -10.65 44.86 55.63
C PRO A 2 -12.02 44.22 56.02
N SER A 3 -12.25 43.34 56.99
CA SER A 3 -11.52 42.70 58.11
C SER A 3 -12.44 41.63 58.72
N GLY A 4 -11.90 40.48 59.16
CA GLY A 4 -12.58 39.48 60.03
C GLY A 4 -12.73 39.96 61.49
N PRO A 5 -13.03 39.10 62.51
CA PRO A 5 -12.32 37.82 62.78
C PRO A 5 -13.19 36.64 63.34
N LYS A 6 -12.75 35.36 63.18
CA LYS A 6 -12.30 34.34 64.21
C LYS A 6 -13.39 33.80 65.18
N GLU A 7 -13.47 32.54 65.65
CA GLU A 7 -12.65 31.31 65.86
C GLU A 7 -13.66 30.17 66.20
N GLY A 8 -13.44 28.85 66.20
CA GLY A 8 -12.25 27.99 66.16
C GLY A 8 -12.64 26.47 66.14
N GLY A 9 -11.66 25.60 65.86
CA GLY A 9 -11.74 24.13 65.97
C GLY A 9 -11.44 23.61 67.39
N PRO A 10 -11.34 22.27 67.62
CA PRO A 10 -10.18 21.44 67.21
C PRO A 10 -10.61 20.05 66.65
N GLY A 11 -9.79 19.14 66.09
CA GLY A 11 -8.34 18.97 65.96
C GLY A 11 -7.94 17.52 66.33
N GLY A 12 -7.25 16.81 65.42
CA GLY A 12 -6.50 15.55 65.64
C GLY A 12 -7.07 14.32 64.91
N GLY A 13 -6.35 13.49 64.16
CA GLY A 13 -4.91 13.31 63.94
C GLY A 13 -4.62 11.79 63.82
N GLY A 14 -3.94 11.33 62.76
CA GLY A 14 -3.51 9.93 62.65
C GLY A 14 -2.96 9.54 61.27
N SER A 15 -1.63 9.50 61.16
CA SER A 15 -0.84 8.88 60.08
C SER A 15 -0.35 7.49 60.50
N LEU A 16 -0.03 6.61 59.52
CA LEU A 16 1.04 5.55 59.47
C LEU A 16 0.66 4.59 58.31
N SER A 17 1.37 4.59 57.16
CA SER A 17 2.59 3.84 56.78
C SER A 17 2.42 2.33 56.52
N ASP A 18 2.93 1.90 55.36
CA ASP A 18 3.40 0.57 54.93
C ASP A 18 2.45 -0.63 54.82
N ALA A 19 2.25 -1.12 53.58
CA ALA A 19 2.29 -2.54 53.24
C ALA A 19 2.38 -2.77 51.72
N ALA A 20 3.56 -3.21 51.27
CA ALA A 20 3.78 -3.84 49.97
C ALA A 20 3.80 -5.36 50.13
N ILE A 21 2.81 -6.07 49.59
CA ILE A 21 2.77 -7.53 49.30
C ILE A 21 1.68 -7.65 48.21
N GLY A 22 1.83 -8.15 46.99
CA GLY A 22 2.66 -9.22 46.45
C GLY A 22 1.73 -10.09 45.59
N VAL A 23 1.56 -9.78 44.30
CA VAL A 23 0.76 -10.61 43.38
C VAL A 23 1.69 -11.58 42.66
N ARG A 24 1.62 -12.85 43.07
CA ARG A 24 2.23 -14.00 42.39
C ARG A 24 1.35 -14.46 41.24
N GLY A 25 1.95 -14.58 40.07
CA GLY A 25 1.98 -15.79 39.24
C GLY A 25 0.74 -16.13 38.40
N SER A 26 0.90 -16.15 37.07
CA SER A 26 0.58 -17.34 36.25
C SER A 26 1.41 -17.30 34.95
N LEU A 27 2.50 -18.07 34.89
CA LEU A 27 3.04 -18.58 33.63
C LEU A 27 2.15 -19.75 33.19
N TRP A 28 1.81 -19.83 31.90
CA TRP A 28 1.48 -21.09 31.26
C TRP A 28 2.30 -21.25 29.97
N HIS A 29 3.16 -22.27 30.02
CA HIS A 29 3.76 -22.97 28.88
C HIS A 29 2.74 -23.96 28.27
N LEU A 30 3.14 -24.54 27.13
CA LEU A 30 2.55 -25.64 26.30
C LEU A 30 1.83 -25.14 25.03
N SER A 31 2.08 -25.68 23.84
CA SER A 31 3.05 -26.71 23.41
C SER A 31 3.22 -26.67 21.89
N ILE A 32 4.41 -26.99 21.43
CA ILE A 32 4.70 -27.34 20.03
C ILE A 32 4.07 -28.72 19.75
N GLY A 33 3.24 -28.80 18.72
CA GLY A 33 2.85 -30.08 18.12
C GLY A 33 1.37 -30.13 17.74
N THR A 34 1.08 -29.97 16.45
CA THR A 34 0.27 -30.88 15.60
C THR A 34 -0.30 -30.10 14.42
N LEU A 35 0.36 -30.19 13.24
CA LEU A 35 -0.23 -30.29 11.89
C LEU A 35 0.85 -30.04 10.82
N ARG A 36 1.78 -31.00 10.68
CA ARG A 36 2.46 -31.31 9.42
C ARG A 36 1.71 -32.47 8.79
N ARG A 37 1.09 -32.23 7.63
CA ARG A 37 0.62 -33.17 6.58
C ARG A 37 -0.17 -32.24 5.63
N ILE A 38 0.32 -31.86 4.45
CA ILE A 38 0.34 -32.66 3.22
C ILE A 38 1.20 -31.88 2.21
N ILE A 39 2.39 -32.38 1.85
CA ILE A 39 3.04 -32.16 0.52
C ILE A 39 3.94 -33.39 0.27
N PRO A 40 3.82 -34.11 -0.86
CA PRO A 40 4.59 -35.31 -1.16
C PRO A 40 6.02 -35.02 -1.68
N ASP A 41 6.95 -35.87 -1.25
CA ASP A 41 8.38 -35.93 -1.58
C ASP A 41 8.68 -36.01 -3.08
N ALA A 42 9.53 -35.10 -3.56
CA ALA A 42 10.25 -35.23 -4.81
C ALA A 42 11.62 -35.88 -4.55
N ARG A 43 11.78 -37.13 -5.00
CA ARG A 43 13.01 -37.90 -4.95
C ARG A 43 14.11 -37.18 -5.74
N ARG A 44 15.26 -36.91 -5.10
CA ARG A 44 16.52 -36.62 -5.77
C ARG A 44 17.31 -37.91 -5.93
N THR A 45 17.74 -38.17 -7.15
CA THR A 45 18.66 -39.22 -7.56
C THR A 45 20.10 -38.72 -7.43
N ASP A 46 20.93 -39.46 -6.69
CA ASP A 46 22.40 -39.37 -6.79
C ASP A 46 22.87 -39.97 -8.13
N PRO A 47 24.08 -39.59 -8.57
CA PRO A 47 25.04 -40.67 -8.79
C PRO A 47 26.42 -40.36 -8.20
N ALA A 48 27.02 -41.42 -7.67
CA ALA A 48 28.41 -41.52 -7.28
C ALA A 48 29.34 -41.72 -8.50
N GLY A 49 30.60 -41.29 -8.37
CA GLY A 49 31.73 -42.10 -8.86
C GLY A 49 32.84 -41.41 -9.64
N SER A 50 34.04 -41.43 -9.03
CA SER A 50 35.41 -41.31 -9.61
C SER A 50 35.88 -39.92 -10.05
N GLY A 51 37.06 -39.39 -9.70
CA GLY A 51 38.26 -39.94 -9.09
C GLY A 51 39.45 -39.92 -10.06
N ARG A 52 40.23 -38.81 -10.11
CA ARG A 52 41.70 -38.83 -10.33
C ARG A 52 42.34 -37.45 -10.19
N ALA A 53 43.55 -37.46 -9.65
CA ALA A 53 44.37 -36.31 -9.28
C ALA A 53 45.40 -35.92 -10.35
N MET A 54 45.87 -34.66 -10.24
CA MET A 54 47.16 -34.06 -10.64
C MET A 54 47.72 -34.33 -12.06
N ASP A 55 48.04 -33.25 -12.80
CA ASP A 55 49.43 -32.80 -12.95
C ASP A 55 49.53 -31.39 -13.58
N THR A 56 50.61 -30.73 -13.23
CA THR A 56 51.15 -29.45 -13.66
C THR A 56 51.72 -29.47 -15.09
N SER A 57 51.76 -28.31 -15.76
CA SER A 57 52.97 -27.73 -16.38
C SER A 57 52.67 -26.68 -17.46
N HIS A 58 53.64 -25.77 -17.60
CA HIS A 58 53.73 -24.65 -18.52
C HIS A 58 53.70 -25.04 -20.00
N ASP A 59 53.21 -24.16 -20.89
CA ASP A 59 54.06 -23.66 -21.98
C ASP A 59 53.60 -22.31 -22.56
N LYS A 60 54.60 -21.49 -22.92
CA LYS A 60 54.53 -20.16 -23.56
C LYS A 60 54.75 -20.31 -25.06
N SER A 61 53.92 -19.69 -25.90
CA SER A 61 54.38 -19.06 -27.16
C SER A 61 53.29 -18.15 -27.73
N ARG A 62 53.43 -16.83 -27.57
CA ARG A 62 53.99 -15.85 -28.53
C ARG A 62 53.27 -15.75 -29.90
N SER A 63 52.64 -14.59 -30.05
CA SER A 63 52.77 -13.66 -31.19
C SER A 63 51.99 -13.95 -32.48
N ARG A 64 51.00 -13.10 -32.77
CA ARG A 64 51.09 -12.10 -33.87
C ARG A 64 49.96 -11.06 -33.82
N ARG A 65 50.36 -9.78 -33.83
CA ARG A 65 49.52 -8.61 -34.09
C ARG A 65 48.88 -8.69 -35.49
N LYS A 66 47.62 -8.26 -35.62
CA LYS A 66 47.14 -7.48 -36.78
C LYS A 66 45.97 -6.58 -36.36
N ARG A 67 46.10 -5.29 -36.69
CA ARG A 67 45.09 -4.24 -36.63
C ARG A 67 44.12 -4.39 -37.82
N SER A 68 42.82 -4.29 -37.58
CA SER A 68 41.79 -3.80 -38.52
C SER A 68 40.56 -3.48 -37.66
N GLY A 69 40.11 -2.22 -37.56
CA GLY A 69 39.37 -1.55 -38.63
C GLY A 69 37.91 -2.02 -38.58
N ARG A 70 37.13 -1.48 -37.64
CA ARG A 70 35.74 -1.85 -37.38
C ARG A 70 34.84 -1.01 -38.30
N GLN A 71 34.35 -1.60 -39.38
CA GLN A 71 33.16 -1.17 -40.11
C GLN A 71 32.09 -2.24 -39.85
N GLU A 72 31.08 -1.91 -39.04
CA GLU A 72 29.89 -2.76 -38.90
C GLU A 72 28.87 -2.28 -39.92
N SER A 73 28.81 -3.01 -41.04
CA SER A 73 27.74 -2.95 -42.03
C SER A 73 26.54 -3.78 -41.55
N ALA A 74 25.35 -3.25 -41.78
CA ALA A 74 24.04 -3.84 -41.47
C ALA A 74 23.91 -5.30 -41.94
N ALA A 75 23.54 -6.18 -41.00
CA ALA A 75 23.13 -7.54 -41.28
C ALA A 75 21.60 -7.65 -41.15
N SER A 76 21.02 -8.16 -42.23
CA SER A 76 19.62 -8.55 -42.46
C SER A 76 19.01 -9.36 -41.31
N GLU A 77 17.87 -8.89 -40.78
CA GLU A 77 17.01 -9.65 -39.86
C GLU A 77 16.24 -10.75 -40.59
N ALA A 78 16.22 -11.94 -39.97
CA ALA A 78 15.37 -13.07 -40.34
C ALA A 78 13.92 -12.84 -39.88
N PRO A 79 12.90 -13.43 -40.52
CA PRO A 79 11.50 -13.07 -40.28
C PRO A 79 11.07 -13.47 -38.86
N ALA A 80 10.47 -12.51 -38.16
CA ALA A 80 9.89 -12.67 -36.84
C ALA A 80 8.82 -13.77 -36.84
N ALA A 81 8.96 -14.73 -35.91
CA ALA A 81 7.95 -15.74 -35.65
C ALA A 81 6.65 -15.05 -35.23
N ALA A 82 5.57 -15.37 -35.94
CA ALA A 82 4.24 -14.82 -35.70
C ALA A 82 3.78 -15.10 -34.26
N ALA A 83 3.34 -14.04 -33.58
CA ALA A 83 2.70 -14.13 -32.27
C ALA A 83 1.44 -15.03 -32.38
N PRO A 84 1.17 -15.91 -31.39
CA PRO A 84 -0.02 -16.72 -31.42
C PRO A 84 -1.25 -15.82 -31.30
N ALA A 85 -2.17 -15.96 -32.25
CA ALA A 85 -3.44 -15.24 -32.29
C ALA A 85 -4.21 -15.45 -30.99
N GLU A 86 -4.60 -14.33 -30.38
CA GLU A 86 -5.39 -14.27 -29.16
C GLU A 86 -6.76 -14.90 -29.40
N ARG A 87 -6.97 -16.09 -28.85
CA ARG A 87 -8.30 -16.71 -28.80
C ARG A 87 -9.15 -15.88 -27.84
N ALA A 88 -10.15 -15.19 -28.37
CA ALA A 88 -11.22 -14.57 -27.58
C ALA A 88 -11.80 -15.63 -26.62
N ALA A 89 -11.56 -15.44 -25.33
CA ALA A 89 -12.03 -16.33 -24.28
C ALA A 89 -13.54 -16.12 -24.08
N ALA A 90 -14.29 -17.22 -24.04
CA ALA A 90 -15.71 -17.20 -23.67
C ALA A 90 -15.90 -16.61 -22.27
N PRO A 91 -17.03 -15.92 -21.97
CA PRO A 91 -17.26 -15.34 -20.66
C PRO A 91 -17.49 -16.47 -19.65
N VAL A 92 -16.48 -16.74 -18.82
CA VAL A 92 -16.59 -17.72 -17.73
C VAL A 92 -17.30 -17.04 -16.58
N ALA A 93 -18.43 -17.61 -16.15
CA ALA A 93 -19.28 -17.11 -15.06
C ALA A 93 -18.54 -16.89 -13.71
N ASP A 94 -17.31 -17.39 -13.59
CA ASP A 94 -16.45 -17.30 -12.39
C ASP A 94 -15.20 -16.44 -12.58
N ALA A 95 -15.15 -15.56 -13.59
CA ALA A 95 -14.01 -14.68 -13.77
C ALA A 95 -13.74 -13.82 -12.50
N PRO A 96 -12.45 -13.63 -12.13
CA PRO A 96 -12.11 -12.86 -10.93
C PRO A 96 -12.52 -11.40 -11.11
N LEU A 97 -13.00 -10.77 -10.04
CA LEU A 97 -13.17 -9.32 -9.96
C LEU A 97 -12.03 -8.71 -9.18
N LEU A 98 -11.56 -7.55 -9.62
CA LEU A 98 -10.54 -6.75 -8.94
C LEU A 98 -11.16 -5.44 -8.45
N PHE A 99 -11.08 -5.22 -7.14
CA PHE A 99 -11.42 -3.97 -6.48
C PHE A 99 -10.14 -3.33 -5.94
N GLU A 100 -9.79 -2.14 -6.43
CA GLU A 100 -8.62 -1.40 -5.98
C GLU A 100 -9.08 -0.20 -5.14
N ALA A 101 -8.78 -0.23 -3.84
CA ALA A 101 -9.24 0.75 -2.87
C ALA A 101 -8.10 1.69 -2.46
N GLY A 102 -8.37 2.98 -2.47
CA GLY A 102 -7.41 4.00 -2.08
C GLY A 102 -8.10 5.28 -1.66
N TRP A 103 -7.50 5.99 -0.69
CA TRP A 103 -8.03 7.26 -0.20
C TRP A 103 -8.06 8.35 -1.29
N GLU A 104 -7.12 8.30 -2.22
CA GLU A 104 -6.95 9.29 -3.29
C GLU A 104 -7.73 8.97 -4.58
N VAL A 105 -8.63 7.97 -4.57
CA VAL A 105 -9.52 7.69 -5.71
C VAL A 105 -10.50 8.84 -5.90
N CYS A 106 -10.49 9.49 -7.07
CA CYS A 106 -11.25 10.72 -7.36
C CYS A 106 -10.98 11.89 -6.38
N TRP A 107 -9.85 11.87 -5.67
CA TRP A 107 -9.46 12.92 -4.73
C TRP A 107 -7.95 13.09 -4.71
N GLN A 108 -7.45 14.09 -5.45
CA GLN A 108 -6.01 14.36 -5.53
C GLN A 108 -5.48 14.98 -4.23
N LEU A 109 -4.70 14.20 -3.47
CA LEU A 109 -3.98 14.68 -2.27
C LEU A 109 -2.46 14.57 -2.42
N GLY A 110 -1.97 13.56 -3.14
CA GLY A 110 -0.55 13.26 -3.22
C GLY A 110 -0.18 12.35 -4.39
N GLY A 111 0.85 11.54 -4.17
CA GLY A 111 1.44 10.69 -5.20
C GLY A 111 0.56 9.50 -5.58
N ILE A 112 -0.27 8.99 -4.66
CA ILE A 112 -1.07 7.78 -4.89
C ILE A 112 -2.13 8.05 -5.94
N TYR A 113 -2.72 9.24 -5.95
CA TYR A 113 -3.59 9.71 -7.04
C TYR A 113 -2.93 9.50 -8.40
N THR A 114 -1.67 9.91 -8.55
CA THR A 114 -0.94 9.80 -9.83
C THR A 114 -0.70 8.34 -10.20
N VAL A 115 -0.35 7.49 -9.22
CA VAL A 115 -0.15 6.05 -9.45
C VAL A 115 -1.44 5.39 -9.93
N LEU A 116 -2.55 5.56 -9.19
CA LEU A 116 -3.85 4.99 -9.55
C LEU A 116 -4.33 5.51 -10.91
N ARG A 117 -4.22 6.83 -11.14
CA ARG A 117 -4.62 7.47 -12.39
C ARG A 117 -3.85 6.98 -13.60
N THR A 118 -2.52 6.89 -13.51
CA THR A 118 -1.68 6.53 -14.66
C THR A 118 -1.74 5.04 -14.98
N LYS A 119 -1.97 4.19 -13.98
CA LYS A 119 -2.13 2.75 -14.14
C LYS A 119 -3.51 2.34 -14.67
N ALA A 120 -4.55 3.14 -14.42
CA ALA A 120 -5.94 2.79 -14.74
C ALA A 120 -6.18 2.30 -16.17
N ALA A 121 -5.60 2.95 -17.18
CA ALA A 121 -5.78 2.55 -18.59
C ALA A 121 -5.27 1.12 -18.86
N GLN A 122 -4.10 0.77 -18.33
CA GLN A 122 -3.52 -0.57 -18.45
C GLN A 122 -4.32 -1.61 -17.66
N MET A 123 -4.87 -1.23 -16.50
CA MET A 123 -5.75 -2.13 -15.73
C MET A 123 -7.01 -2.47 -16.52
N ILE A 124 -7.62 -1.49 -17.19
CA ILE A 124 -8.84 -1.70 -17.97
C ILE A 124 -8.56 -2.53 -19.22
N GLU A 125 -7.41 -2.34 -19.87
CA GLU A 125 -6.99 -3.19 -21.00
C GLU A 125 -6.94 -4.67 -20.60
N HIS A 126 -6.44 -4.98 -19.39
CA HIS A 126 -6.33 -6.35 -18.90
C HIS A 126 -7.60 -6.92 -18.25
N TRP A 127 -8.27 -6.13 -17.42
CA TRP A 127 -9.39 -6.58 -16.59
C TRP A 127 -10.77 -6.23 -17.18
N GLN A 128 -10.83 -5.27 -18.10
CA GLN A 128 -12.06 -4.79 -18.73
C GLN A 128 -13.10 -4.39 -17.66
N ASP A 129 -14.35 -4.84 -17.80
CA ASP A 129 -15.46 -4.53 -16.89
C ASP A 129 -15.35 -5.20 -15.51
N ARG A 130 -14.27 -5.96 -15.25
CA ARG A 130 -14.02 -6.64 -13.97
C ARG A 130 -13.16 -5.83 -13.01
N TYR A 131 -12.76 -4.62 -13.40
CA TYR A 131 -11.93 -3.72 -12.59
C TYR A 131 -12.74 -2.53 -12.06
N PHE A 132 -12.70 -2.36 -10.74
CA PHE A 132 -13.39 -1.31 -10.02
C PHE A 132 -12.42 -0.62 -9.07
N LEU A 133 -12.52 0.70 -8.98
CA LEU A 133 -11.86 1.45 -7.91
C LEU A 133 -12.87 1.77 -6.80
N ILE A 134 -12.39 1.80 -5.55
CA ILE A 134 -13.17 2.20 -4.39
C ILE A 134 -12.50 3.39 -3.70
N GLY A 135 -13.26 4.46 -3.48
CA GLY A 135 -12.76 5.68 -2.85
C GLY A 135 -13.77 6.31 -1.88
N PRO A 136 -13.31 7.24 -1.02
CA PRO A 136 -14.21 8.07 -0.24
C PRO A 136 -14.96 9.05 -1.14
N TYR A 137 -16.25 9.25 -0.89
CA TYR A 137 -17.01 10.28 -1.60
C TYR A 137 -16.68 11.67 -1.07
N ASN A 138 -16.12 12.52 -1.93
CA ASN A 138 -15.89 13.93 -1.69
C ASN A 138 -16.71 14.76 -2.71
N PRO A 139 -17.77 15.48 -2.28
CA PRO A 139 -18.63 16.25 -3.19
C PRO A 139 -17.87 17.30 -4.03
N GLN A 140 -16.84 17.91 -3.45
CA GLN A 140 -16.08 18.98 -4.10
C GLN A 140 -15.25 18.46 -5.28
N THR A 141 -14.56 17.32 -5.11
CA THR A 141 -13.75 16.74 -6.18
C THR A 141 -14.58 15.90 -7.14
N ALA A 142 -15.62 15.22 -6.65
CA ALA A 142 -16.51 14.41 -7.47
C ALA A 142 -17.20 15.23 -8.57
N ALA A 143 -17.55 16.49 -8.30
CA ALA A 143 -18.16 17.38 -9.29
C ALA A 143 -17.32 17.60 -10.56
N VAL A 144 -16.00 17.39 -10.49
CA VAL A 144 -15.07 17.62 -11.60
C VAL A 144 -14.51 16.31 -12.15
N GLU A 145 -14.23 15.34 -11.28
CA GLU A 145 -13.52 14.12 -11.65
C GLU A 145 -14.42 12.91 -11.89
N PHE A 146 -15.70 12.96 -11.51
CA PHE A 146 -16.57 11.81 -11.50
C PHE A 146 -17.83 12.04 -12.32
N GLU A 147 -18.11 11.11 -13.25
CA GLU A 147 -19.39 11.05 -13.96
C GLU A 147 -20.23 9.92 -13.35
N GLU A 148 -21.30 10.29 -12.64
CA GLU A 148 -22.24 9.32 -12.07
C GLU A 148 -22.98 8.55 -13.18
N ARG A 149 -23.10 7.24 -13.01
CA ARG A 149 -23.76 6.33 -13.95
C ARG A 149 -24.61 5.31 -13.19
N PRO A 150 -25.68 4.78 -13.78
CA PRO A 150 -26.36 3.64 -13.19
C PRO A 150 -25.41 2.45 -13.06
N SER A 151 -25.46 1.77 -11.92
CA SER A 151 -24.81 0.47 -11.75
C SER A 151 -25.70 -0.64 -12.31
N GLU A 152 -25.09 -1.76 -12.67
CA GLU A 152 -25.78 -2.92 -13.21
C GLU A 152 -25.37 -4.22 -12.52
N GLY A 153 -26.15 -5.28 -12.77
CA GLY A 153 -25.89 -6.63 -12.27
C GLY A 153 -25.57 -6.70 -10.78
N LEU A 154 -24.51 -7.44 -10.46
CA LEU A 154 -24.04 -7.67 -9.09
C LEU A 154 -23.70 -6.38 -8.33
N ILE A 155 -23.09 -5.42 -9.02
CA ILE A 155 -22.70 -4.16 -8.39
C ILE A 155 -23.95 -3.39 -7.95
N ARG A 156 -24.98 -3.30 -8.79
CA ARG A 156 -26.26 -2.69 -8.42
C ARG A 156 -26.87 -3.34 -7.18
N THR A 157 -26.99 -4.66 -7.18
CA THR A 157 -27.54 -5.40 -6.02
C THR A 157 -26.75 -5.11 -4.74
N THR A 158 -25.42 -5.05 -4.82
CA THR A 158 -24.55 -4.74 -3.69
C THR A 158 -24.78 -3.32 -3.17
N LEU A 159 -24.77 -2.33 -4.08
CA LEU A 159 -24.95 -0.92 -3.72
C LEU A 159 -26.35 -0.64 -3.18
N ASP A 160 -27.39 -1.28 -3.72
CA ASP A 160 -28.76 -1.12 -3.23
C ASP A 160 -28.92 -1.68 -1.81
N ARG A 161 -28.26 -2.80 -1.47
CA ARG A 161 -28.23 -3.33 -0.09
C ARG A 161 -27.49 -2.38 0.86
N LEU A 162 -26.38 -1.78 0.43
CA LEU A 162 -25.66 -0.78 1.24
C LEU A 162 -26.52 0.47 1.48
N ARG A 163 -27.21 0.97 0.44
CA ARG A 163 -28.13 2.10 0.58
C ARG A 163 -29.30 1.76 1.52
N ALA A 164 -29.86 0.56 1.42
CA ALA A 164 -30.91 0.09 2.32
C ALA A 164 -30.45 0.00 3.79
N SER A 165 -29.14 -0.21 4.03
CA SER A 165 -28.53 -0.14 5.36
C SER A 165 -28.20 1.29 5.84
N GLY A 166 -28.58 2.32 5.07
CA GLY A 166 -28.34 3.71 5.41
C GLY A 166 -26.98 4.25 5.00
N MET A 167 -26.24 3.58 4.11
CA MET A 167 -24.94 4.03 3.63
C MET A 167 -25.04 4.55 2.18
N PRO A 168 -25.01 5.89 1.97
CA PRO A 168 -25.00 6.46 0.64
C PRO A 168 -23.74 6.06 -0.12
N CYS A 169 -23.92 5.71 -1.39
CA CYS A 169 -22.84 5.33 -2.29
C CYS A 169 -23.17 5.69 -3.73
N HIS A 170 -22.13 6.02 -4.48
CA HIS A 170 -22.18 6.49 -5.85
C HIS A 170 -21.42 5.54 -6.76
N PHE A 171 -21.95 5.29 -7.96
CA PHE A 171 -21.29 4.50 -8.98
C PHE A 171 -21.14 5.31 -10.25
N GLY A 172 -20.03 5.17 -10.95
CA GLY A 172 -19.78 5.98 -12.13
C GLY A 172 -18.42 5.71 -12.75
N LYS A 173 -17.94 6.68 -13.52
CA LYS A 173 -16.65 6.63 -14.20
C LYS A 173 -15.75 7.75 -13.69
N TRP A 174 -14.49 7.43 -13.44
CA TRP A 174 -13.45 8.45 -13.20
C TRP A 174 -13.05 9.08 -14.54
N LEU A 175 -13.08 10.41 -14.62
CA LEU A 175 -12.79 11.20 -15.82
C LEU A 175 -11.28 11.33 -16.08
N ILE A 176 -10.61 10.19 -16.22
CA ILE A 176 -9.18 10.04 -16.52
C ILE A 176 -9.00 9.10 -17.73
N PRO A 177 -7.79 9.01 -18.33
CA PRO A 177 -7.52 8.02 -19.36
C PRO A 177 -7.90 6.59 -18.93
N GLY A 178 -8.61 5.87 -19.79
CA GLY A 178 -9.20 4.56 -19.51
C GLY A 178 -10.63 4.60 -18.99
N ARG A 179 -11.04 5.67 -18.28
CA ARG A 179 -12.39 5.82 -17.70
C ARG A 179 -12.84 4.59 -16.86
N PRO A 180 -12.10 4.23 -15.79
CA PRO A 180 -12.43 3.07 -14.97
C PRO A 180 -13.76 3.24 -14.24
N SER A 181 -14.41 2.12 -13.95
CA SER A 181 -15.57 2.09 -13.05
C SER A 181 -15.13 2.41 -11.62
N VAL A 182 -15.86 3.30 -10.94
CA VAL A 182 -15.55 3.72 -9.56
C VAL A 182 -16.79 3.64 -8.69
N ILE A 183 -16.58 3.19 -7.44
CA ILE A 183 -17.54 3.18 -6.35
C ILE A 183 -17.04 4.18 -5.30
N LEU A 184 -17.80 5.25 -5.08
CA LEU A 184 -17.50 6.23 -4.04
C LEU A 184 -18.45 6.03 -2.86
N LEU A 185 -17.88 5.78 -1.67
CA LEU A 185 -18.65 5.52 -0.46
C LEU A 185 -18.71 6.79 0.39
N ASP A 186 -19.92 7.22 0.77
CA ASP A 186 -20.09 8.30 1.73
C ASP A 186 -19.90 7.78 3.15
N TYR A 187 -18.64 7.73 3.57
CA TYR A 187 -18.24 7.23 4.88
C TYR A 187 -18.79 8.06 6.04
N ARG A 188 -19.26 9.30 5.81
CA ARG A 188 -19.81 10.16 6.87
C ARG A 188 -21.05 9.54 7.51
N ALA A 189 -21.79 8.71 6.77
CA ALA A 189 -22.90 7.94 7.33
C ALA A 189 -22.50 6.98 8.46
N ARG A 190 -21.21 6.59 8.54
CA ARG A 190 -20.66 5.74 9.62
C ARG A 190 -20.38 6.50 10.92
N TYR A 191 -20.44 7.84 10.95
CA TYR A 191 -20.15 8.59 12.18
C TYR A 191 -21.10 8.25 13.32
N ALA A 192 -22.35 7.89 13.01
CA ALA A 192 -23.33 7.44 14.01
C ALA A 192 -22.90 6.12 14.71
N SER A 193 -22.05 5.31 14.08
CA SER A 193 -21.53 4.04 14.60
C SER A 193 -20.03 4.07 14.87
N LEU A 194 -19.38 5.23 14.81
CA LEU A 194 -17.91 5.33 14.86
C LEU A 194 -17.32 4.78 16.17
N ASP A 195 -17.97 5.01 17.31
CA ASP A 195 -17.50 4.49 18.59
C ASP A 195 -17.54 2.95 18.63
N ALA A 196 -18.56 2.35 18.02
CA ALA A 196 -18.64 0.89 17.88
C ALA A 196 -17.55 0.37 16.93
N ASP A 197 -17.26 1.08 15.85
CA ASP A 197 -16.21 0.74 14.89
C ASP A 197 -14.82 0.79 15.52
N LYS A 198 -14.53 1.84 16.29
CA LYS A 198 -13.31 1.97 17.09
C LYS A 198 -13.20 0.87 18.14
N TYR A 199 -14.31 0.56 18.82
CA TYR A 199 -14.33 -0.54 19.79
C TYR A 199 -13.98 -1.88 19.14
N LEU A 200 -14.50 -2.16 17.93
CA LEU A 200 -14.16 -3.38 17.19
C LEU A 200 -12.69 -3.41 16.77
N LEU A 201 -12.11 -2.28 16.36
CA LEU A 201 -10.67 -2.20 16.06
C LEU A 201 -9.80 -2.46 17.29
N TRP A 202 -10.16 -1.89 18.43
CA TRP A 202 -9.45 -2.14 19.68
C TRP A 202 -9.61 -3.60 20.13
N LYS A 203 -10.85 -4.09 20.19
CA LYS A 203 -11.17 -5.44 20.67
C LYS A 203 -10.51 -6.53 19.81
N ASP A 204 -10.63 -6.41 18.49
CA ASP A 204 -10.25 -7.49 17.58
C ASP A 204 -8.79 -7.36 17.09
N HIS A 205 -8.21 -6.17 17.14
CA HIS A 205 -6.88 -5.89 16.56
C HIS A 205 -5.94 -5.09 17.48
N GLY A 206 -6.38 -4.70 18.69
CA GLY A 206 -5.56 -3.92 19.62
C GLY A 206 -5.29 -2.48 19.18
N ILE A 207 -6.00 -1.97 18.17
CA ILE A 207 -5.81 -0.62 17.65
C ILE A 207 -6.68 0.34 18.48
N GLY A 208 -6.06 1.02 19.44
CA GLY A 208 -6.68 2.11 20.19
C GLY A 208 -6.79 3.41 19.40
N ASP A 209 -7.41 4.44 19.98
CA ASP A 209 -7.56 5.76 19.36
C ASP A 209 -6.82 6.87 20.13
N ILE A 210 -6.79 8.05 19.53
CA ILE A 210 -6.36 9.31 20.18
C ILE A 210 -7.57 10.25 20.14
N ALA A 211 -7.97 10.80 21.29
CA ALA A 211 -9.24 11.51 21.53
C ALA A 211 -9.48 12.81 20.71
N SER A 212 -8.67 13.09 19.69
CA SER A 212 -8.75 14.28 18.84
C SER A 212 -8.26 14.07 17.40
N ASP A 213 -8.01 12.83 16.98
CA ASP A 213 -7.49 12.56 15.64
C ASP A 213 -8.63 12.45 14.61
N GLY A 214 -8.93 13.58 13.96
CA GLY A 214 -9.96 13.67 12.92
C GLY A 214 -9.68 12.77 11.71
N GLU A 215 -8.43 12.70 11.26
CA GLU A 215 -8.03 11.88 10.11
C GLU A 215 -8.16 10.40 10.43
N PHE A 216 -7.77 9.98 11.64
CA PHE A 216 -8.00 8.62 12.10
C PHE A 216 -9.50 8.27 12.09
N ASN A 217 -10.37 9.16 12.58
CA ASN A 217 -11.81 8.94 12.57
C ASN A 217 -12.37 8.76 11.14
N GLU A 218 -11.92 9.60 10.20
CA GLU A 218 -12.30 9.50 8.79
C GLU A 218 -11.84 8.18 8.15
N VAL A 219 -10.59 7.77 8.42
CA VAL A 219 -10.02 6.51 7.95
C VAL A 219 -10.74 5.29 8.53
N VAL A 220 -11.09 5.31 9.82
CA VAL A 220 -11.89 4.25 10.44
C VAL A 220 -13.28 4.17 9.81
N ALA A 221 -13.98 5.30 9.70
CA ALA A 221 -15.30 5.36 9.09
C ALA A 221 -15.29 4.83 7.64
N PHE A 222 -14.33 5.26 6.83
CA PHE A 222 -14.17 4.76 5.46
C PHE A 222 -13.82 3.27 5.43
N GLY A 223 -12.91 2.82 6.30
CA GLY A 223 -12.51 1.43 6.40
C GLY A 223 -13.68 0.48 6.70
N PHE A 224 -14.55 0.87 7.63
CA PHE A 224 -15.77 0.10 7.91
C PHE A 224 -16.78 0.19 6.78
N ALA A 225 -16.94 1.33 6.11
CA ALA A 225 -17.78 1.44 4.92
C ALA A 225 -17.34 0.47 3.81
N VAL A 226 -16.03 0.37 3.55
CA VAL A 226 -15.47 -0.58 2.56
C VAL A 226 -15.64 -2.02 3.03
N THR A 227 -15.49 -2.30 4.33
CA THR A 227 -15.73 -3.63 4.90
C THR A 227 -17.18 -4.07 4.68
N GLU A 228 -18.15 -3.19 4.94
CA GLU A 228 -19.58 -3.44 4.71
C GLU A 228 -19.87 -3.65 3.23
N PHE A 229 -19.22 -2.89 2.33
CA PHE A 229 -19.29 -3.14 0.90
C PHE A 229 -18.88 -4.58 0.54
N PHE A 230 -17.74 -5.07 1.03
CA PHE A 230 -17.31 -6.44 0.75
C PHE A 230 -18.22 -7.48 1.40
N ARG A 231 -18.78 -7.21 2.58
CA ARG A 231 -19.77 -8.09 3.23
C ARG A 231 -21.00 -8.27 2.35
N GLU A 232 -21.58 -7.18 1.87
CA GLU A 232 -22.74 -7.21 0.99
C GLU A 232 -22.42 -7.81 -0.39
N LEU A 233 -21.23 -7.53 -0.93
CA LEU A 233 -20.77 -8.10 -2.20
C LEU A 233 -20.65 -9.62 -2.11
N CYS A 234 -20.02 -10.14 -1.05
CA CYS A 234 -19.89 -11.59 -0.82
C CYS A 234 -21.27 -12.24 -0.62
N ALA A 235 -22.19 -11.55 0.05
CA ALA A 235 -23.56 -12.03 0.23
C ALA A 235 -24.40 -12.00 -1.07
N ALA A 236 -24.10 -11.07 -1.99
CA ALA A 236 -24.76 -10.98 -3.29
C ALA A 236 -24.13 -11.91 -4.34
N ARG A 237 -22.87 -12.30 -4.15
CA ARG A 237 -22.11 -13.19 -5.03
C ARG A 237 -21.60 -14.43 -4.27
N PRO A 238 -22.43 -15.47 -4.12
CA PRO A 238 -21.98 -16.73 -3.54
C PRO A 238 -21.08 -17.50 -4.54
N GLY A 239 -19.81 -17.10 -4.67
CA GLY A 239 -18.81 -17.81 -5.48
C GLY A 239 -17.99 -16.92 -6.43
N GLY A 240 -16.91 -17.49 -6.96
CA GLY A 240 -15.95 -16.81 -7.85
C GLY A 240 -14.91 -15.97 -7.09
N PRO A 241 -13.69 -15.80 -7.64
CA PRO A 241 -12.61 -15.13 -6.91
C PRO A 241 -12.84 -13.61 -6.81
N LEU A 242 -12.67 -13.06 -5.61
CA LEU A 242 -12.66 -11.62 -5.35
C LEU A 242 -11.26 -11.21 -4.89
N LEU A 243 -10.66 -10.27 -5.62
CA LEU A 243 -9.39 -9.66 -5.26
C LEU A 243 -9.64 -8.21 -4.81
N ALA A 244 -9.13 -7.86 -3.64
CA ALA A 244 -9.23 -6.52 -3.08
C ALA A 244 -7.82 -5.98 -2.81
N HIS A 245 -7.42 -4.94 -3.52
CA HIS A 245 -6.09 -4.33 -3.45
C HIS A 245 -6.19 -2.97 -2.76
N PHE A 246 -5.56 -2.83 -1.60
CA PHE A 246 -5.61 -1.64 -0.77
C PHE A 246 -4.28 -0.89 -0.82
N HIS A 247 -4.35 0.43 -0.99
CA HIS A 247 -3.17 1.31 -1.03
C HIS A 247 -3.12 2.21 0.20
N GLU A 248 -1.99 2.16 0.89
CA GLU A 248 -1.68 2.96 2.09
C GLU A 248 -2.57 2.68 3.30
N TRP A 249 -2.09 3.10 4.47
CA TRP A 249 -2.79 2.87 5.74
C TRP A 249 -4.19 3.50 5.78
N MET A 250 -4.43 4.60 5.05
CA MET A 250 -5.75 5.24 4.96
C MET A 250 -6.83 4.33 4.33
N ALA A 251 -6.44 3.36 3.50
CA ALA A 251 -7.34 2.32 2.99
C ALA A 251 -7.06 0.95 3.62
N GLY A 252 -6.25 0.89 4.70
CA GLY A 252 -5.76 -0.34 5.30
C GLY A 252 -6.73 -1.01 6.28
N VAL A 253 -7.61 -0.23 6.93
CA VAL A 253 -8.59 -0.72 7.93
C VAL A 253 -9.44 -1.92 7.47
N PRO A 254 -9.95 -1.99 6.22
CA PRO A 254 -10.74 -3.13 5.77
C PRO A 254 -9.96 -4.44 5.76
N VAL A 255 -8.63 -4.41 5.59
CA VAL A 255 -7.80 -5.62 5.45
C VAL A 255 -7.90 -6.54 6.68
N PRO A 256 -7.59 -6.06 7.91
CA PRO A 256 -7.75 -6.89 9.10
C PRO A 256 -9.22 -7.21 9.41
N ARG A 257 -10.18 -6.35 9.04
CA ARG A 257 -11.61 -6.63 9.21
C ARG A 257 -12.11 -7.76 8.31
N ILE A 258 -11.73 -7.75 7.03
CA ILE A 258 -12.02 -8.81 6.05
C ILE A 258 -11.48 -10.15 6.55
N ALA A 259 -10.24 -10.16 7.05
CA ALA A 259 -9.61 -11.36 7.61
C ALA A 259 -10.34 -11.85 8.88
N HIS A 260 -10.67 -10.95 9.81
CA HIS A 260 -11.39 -11.27 11.04
C HIS A 260 -12.78 -11.86 10.77
N LEU A 261 -13.52 -11.26 9.84
CA LEU A 261 -14.85 -11.71 9.41
C LEU A 261 -14.79 -12.96 8.51
N ARG A 262 -13.60 -13.40 8.11
CA ARG A 262 -13.37 -14.54 7.20
C ARG A 262 -14.15 -14.41 5.90
N LEU A 263 -14.23 -13.19 5.36
CA LEU A 263 -14.87 -12.98 4.05
C LEU A 263 -14.02 -13.68 2.97
N PRO A 264 -14.64 -14.29 1.94
CA PRO A 264 -13.94 -14.99 0.86
C PRO A 264 -13.33 -14.00 -0.15
N VAL A 265 -12.48 -13.10 0.33
CA VAL A 265 -11.81 -12.04 -0.45
C VAL A 265 -10.30 -12.18 -0.24
N SER A 266 -9.55 -12.33 -1.33
CA SER A 266 -8.09 -12.33 -1.29
C SER A 266 -7.60 -10.88 -1.30
N THR A 267 -6.88 -10.49 -0.26
CA THR A 267 -6.47 -9.10 -0.03
C THR A 267 -5.01 -8.86 -0.39
N VAL A 268 -4.76 -7.79 -1.14
CA VAL A 268 -3.41 -7.27 -1.40
C VAL A 268 -3.28 -5.93 -0.68
N PHE A 269 -2.19 -5.73 0.07
CA PHE A 269 -1.88 -4.43 0.66
C PHE A 269 -0.58 -3.89 0.08
N THR A 270 -0.58 -2.66 -0.41
CA THR A 270 0.63 -1.95 -0.86
C THR A 270 0.87 -0.72 0.00
N THR A 271 2.02 -0.67 0.65
CA THR A 271 2.56 0.59 1.21
C THR A 271 3.58 1.17 0.22
N HIS A 272 3.41 2.44 -0.14
CA HIS A 272 4.33 3.19 -1.00
C HIS A 272 5.43 3.86 -0.19
N ALA A 273 5.20 4.07 1.10
CA ALA A 273 6.21 4.44 2.08
C ALA A 273 5.72 4.06 3.48
N THR A 274 6.61 3.57 4.35
CA THR A 274 6.23 3.31 5.73
C THR A 274 5.89 4.61 6.46
N LEU A 275 4.77 4.64 7.20
CA LEU A 275 4.34 5.84 7.92
C LEU A 275 5.44 6.28 8.90
N LEU A 276 5.90 5.36 9.75
CA LEU A 276 6.93 5.65 10.75
C LEU A 276 8.28 6.00 10.11
N GLY A 277 8.63 5.41 8.96
CA GLY A 277 9.87 5.72 8.26
C GLY A 277 9.94 7.19 7.84
N ARG A 278 8.83 7.79 7.40
CA ARG A 278 8.77 9.23 7.07
C ARG A 278 9.10 10.12 8.27
N TYR A 279 8.62 9.77 9.47
CA TYR A 279 8.91 10.53 10.69
C TYR A 279 10.36 10.36 11.14
N LEU A 280 10.87 9.13 11.08
CA LEU A 280 12.25 8.83 11.51
C LEU A 280 13.30 9.44 10.57
N ALA A 281 13.06 9.41 9.26
CA ALA A 281 14.00 9.92 8.27
C ALA A 281 14.14 11.45 8.31
N ALA A 282 13.09 12.19 8.69
CA ALA A 282 13.07 13.66 8.68
C ALA A 282 14.09 14.32 9.61
N GLY A 283 14.69 13.57 10.55
CA GLY A 283 15.67 14.09 11.51
C GLY A 283 16.92 13.22 11.69
N ASN A 284 17.15 12.22 10.83
CA ASN A 284 18.24 11.25 11.01
C ASN A 284 18.97 10.97 9.69
N PRO A 285 20.12 11.62 9.42
CA PRO A 285 20.93 11.36 8.23
C PRO A 285 21.39 9.90 8.09
N ASP A 286 21.51 9.19 9.22
CA ASP A 286 21.92 7.79 9.30
C ASP A 286 20.74 6.82 9.48
N PHE A 287 19.53 7.23 9.08
CA PHE A 287 18.29 6.48 9.26
C PHE A 287 18.40 4.99 8.90
N TYR A 288 18.94 4.67 7.72
CA TYR A 288 19.06 3.28 7.26
C TYR A 288 20.06 2.44 8.05
N ASN A 289 21.12 3.07 8.57
CA ASN A 289 22.10 2.42 9.45
C ASN A 289 21.50 2.15 10.83
N HIS A 290 20.61 3.03 11.30
CA HIS A 290 19.96 2.92 12.59
C HIS A 290 18.67 2.08 12.58
N LEU A 291 18.12 1.79 11.40
CA LEU A 291 16.85 1.10 11.23
C LEU A 291 16.70 -0.20 12.06
N PRO A 292 17.72 -1.08 12.13
CA PRO A 292 17.61 -2.32 12.92
C PRO A 292 17.51 -2.12 14.44
N PHE A 293 17.78 -0.93 14.95
CA PHE A 293 17.84 -0.65 16.39
C PHE A 293 16.61 0.10 16.93
N PHE A 294 15.68 0.50 16.05
CA PHE A 294 14.44 1.14 16.49
C PHE A 294 13.47 0.13 17.08
N ASP A 295 12.78 0.56 18.13
CA ASP A 295 11.53 -0.05 18.59
C ASP A 295 10.38 0.69 17.90
N PRO A 296 9.67 0.05 16.93
CA PRO A 296 8.66 0.74 16.13
C PRO A 296 7.49 1.26 16.96
N ASP A 297 7.03 0.51 17.97
CA ASP A 297 5.89 0.91 18.80
C ASP A 297 6.27 2.11 19.68
N ARG A 298 7.49 2.10 20.25
CA ARG A 298 8.00 3.23 21.06
C ARG A 298 8.17 4.50 20.23
N GLU A 299 8.74 4.39 19.02
CA GLU A 299 8.92 5.56 18.16
C GLU A 299 7.57 6.08 17.64
N ALA A 300 6.63 5.22 17.26
CA ALA A 300 5.28 5.62 16.87
C ALA A 300 4.52 6.33 18.01
N ALA A 301 4.70 5.88 19.26
CA ALA A 301 4.15 6.57 20.43
C ALA A 301 4.78 7.95 20.64
N LYS A 302 6.10 8.08 20.47
CA LYS A 302 6.83 9.36 20.59
C LYS A 302 6.33 10.42 19.61
N PHE A 303 5.97 10.02 18.39
CA PHE A 303 5.40 10.93 17.39
C PHE A 303 3.88 11.10 17.51
N ASN A 304 3.23 10.45 18.47
CA ASN A 304 1.78 10.43 18.65
C ASN A 304 1.01 9.95 17.39
N ILE A 305 1.57 8.95 16.71
CA ILE A 305 0.98 8.35 15.48
C ILE A 305 0.64 6.87 15.65
N HIS A 306 0.72 6.35 16.88
CA HIS A 306 0.58 4.92 17.16
C HIS A 306 -0.69 4.28 16.54
N PRO A 307 -1.91 4.86 16.64
CA PRO A 307 -3.09 4.29 15.99
C PRO A 307 -2.96 4.12 14.47
N ARG A 308 -2.39 5.13 13.79
CA ARG A 308 -2.19 5.14 12.33
C ARG A 308 -1.14 4.10 11.92
N PHE A 309 -0.03 4.05 12.66
CA PHE A 309 1.01 3.03 12.50
C PHE A 309 0.46 1.62 12.74
N ALA A 310 -0.40 1.45 13.75
CA ALA A 310 -1.02 0.17 14.07
C ALA A 310 -1.99 -0.29 12.97
N ILE A 311 -2.72 0.63 12.31
CA ILE A 311 -3.51 0.31 11.11
C ILE A 311 -2.59 -0.18 9.98
N GLU A 312 -1.50 0.54 9.69
CA GLU A 312 -0.54 0.14 8.64
C GLU A 312 0.02 -1.26 8.91
N ARG A 313 0.47 -1.51 10.15
CA ARG A 313 1.01 -2.80 10.58
C ARG A 313 -0.05 -3.89 10.50
N ALA A 314 -1.27 -3.65 10.99
CA ALA A 314 -2.35 -4.63 10.94
C ALA A 314 -2.74 -4.98 9.50
N ALA A 315 -2.80 -3.99 8.60
CA ALA A 315 -3.07 -4.21 7.19
C ALA A 315 -1.95 -5.02 6.51
N ALA A 316 -0.69 -4.68 6.79
CA ALA A 316 0.46 -5.44 6.32
C ALA A 316 0.36 -6.90 6.77
N HIS A 317 0.15 -7.19 8.06
CA HIS A 317 0.08 -8.56 8.59
C HIS A 317 -1.16 -9.35 8.19
N ALA A 318 -2.33 -8.70 8.10
CA ALA A 318 -3.59 -9.39 7.78
C ALA A 318 -3.85 -9.59 6.28
N SER A 319 -3.09 -8.90 5.41
CA SER A 319 -3.21 -9.06 3.96
C SER A 319 -2.82 -10.48 3.51
N THR A 320 -3.48 -10.99 2.46
CA THR A 320 -3.05 -12.24 1.81
C THR A 320 -1.69 -12.05 1.16
N VAL A 321 -1.49 -10.92 0.47
CA VAL A 321 -0.22 -10.53 -0.14
C VAL A 321 0.12 -9.10 0.28
N PHE A 322 1.31 -8.91 0.83
CA PHE A 322 1.89 -7.62 1.17
C PHE A 322 2.93 -7.21 0.13
N THR A 323 2.88 -5.95 -0.30
CA THR A 323 3.75 -5.43 -1.35
C THR A 323 4.26 -4.03 -1.01
N THR A 324 5.37 -3.65 -1.63
CA THR A 324 5.92 -2.29 -1.56
C THR A 324 6.28 -1.82 -2.97
N VAL A 325 6.66 -0.55 -3.13
CA VAL A 325 7.00 0.00 -4.46
C VAL A 325 8.50 0.04 -4.77
N SER A 326 9.36 -0.29 -3.81
CA SER A 326 10.80 -0.33 -4.01
C SER A 326 11.49 -1.30 -3.04
N GLU A 327 12.71 -1.72 -3.37
CA GLU A 327 13.54 -2.55 -2.47
C GLU A 327 13.86 -1.84 -1.15
N VAL A 328 14.08 -0.53 -1.20
CA VAL A 328 14.37 0.29 -0.01
C VAL A 328 13.16 0.30 0.91
N THR A 329 11.96 0.55 0.37
CA THR A 329 10.71 0.49 1.13
C THR A 329 10.44 -0.93 1.65
N SER A 330 10.80 -1.96 0.89
CA SER A 330 10.69 -3.35 1.36
C SER A 330 11.57 -3.61 2.58
N TYR A 331 12.80 -3.10 2.57
CA TYR A 331 13.70 -3.18 3.72
C TYR A 331 13.13 -2.42 4.92
N GLU A 332 12.61 -1.21 4.73
CA GLU A 332 11.94 -0.43 5.77
C GLU A 332 10.75 -1.18 6.40
N ALA A 333 9.84 -1.68 5.55
CA ALA A 333 8.64 -2.38 5.98
C ALA A 333 8.96 -3.64 6.79
N GLU A 334 9.99 -4.40 6.39
CA GLU A 334 10.40 -5.59 7.12
C GLU A 334 10.81 -5.28 8.57
N ARG A 335 11.46 -4.13 8.82
CA ARG A 335 11.92 -3.74 10.16
C ARG A 335 10.86 -2.98 10.95
N LEU A 336 10.14 -2.06 10.32
CA LEU A 336 9.18 -1.19 11.00
C LEU A 336 7.80 -1.84 11.15
N LEU A 337 7.34 -2.55 10.12
CA LEU A 337 6.04 -3.23 10.15
C LEU A 337 6.17 -4.70 10.58
N GLY A 338 7.38 -5.27 10.58
CA GLY A 338 7.64 -6.63 11.03
C GLY A 338 7.12 -7.72 10.08
N ARG A 339 6.84 -7.37 8.82
CA ARG A 339 6.51 -8.33 7.75
C ARG A 339 7.32 -8.00 6.51
N LYS A 340 8.01 -8.98 5.94
CA LYS A 340 8.68 -8.85 4.65
C LYS A 340 7.62 -8.87 3.53
N PRO A 341 7.60 -7.89 2.61
CA PRO A 341 6.73 -7.94 1.45
C PRO A 341 7.04 -9.13 0.53
N GLU A 342 6.01 -9.74 -0.06
CA GLU A 342 6.16 -10.83 -1.03
C GLU A 342 6.56 -10.34 -2.42
N ALA A 343 6.22 -9.11 -2.79
CA ALA A 343 6.56 -8.54 -4.09
C ALA A 343 6.79 -7.02 -4.04
N ILE A 344 7.55 -6.55 -5.04
CA ILE A 344 7.77 -5.13 -5.30
C ILE A 344 6.98 -4.75 -6.56
N LEU A 345 6.12 -3.74 -6.43
CA LEU A 345 5.28 -3.18 -7.49
C LEU A 345 5.76 -1.76 -7.82
N PRO A 346 6.80 -1.60 -8.66
CA PRO A 346 7.36 -0.29 -8.96
C PRO A 346 6.33 0.60 -9.67
N ASN A 347 6.34 1.89 -9.35
CA ASN A 347 5.44 2.86 -9.97
C ASN A 347 5.78 3.05 -11.45
N GLY A 348 4.86 2.65 -12.33
CA GLY A 348 4.96 2.89 -13.76
C GLY A 348 4.48 4.29 -14.17
N LEU A 349 4.98 4.77 -15.31
CA LEU A 349 4.49 6.00 -15.96
C LEU A 349 4.07 5.67 -17.39
N ASN A 350 3.04 6.37 -17.90
CA ASN A 350 2.67 6.24 -19.30
C ASN A 350 3.67 7.01 -20.19
N ILE A 351 4.55 6.26 -20.85
CA ILE A 351 5.67 6.77 -21.66
C ILE A 351 5.18 7.48 -22.95
N GLN A 352 3.98 7.15 -23.46
CA GLN A 352 3.45 7.77 -24.67
C GLN A 352 3.32 9.30 -24.55
N ARG A 353 3.16 9.82 -23.32
CA ARG A 353 3.08 11.26 -23.05
C ARG A 353 4.40 12.01 -23.25
N PHE A 354 5.54 11.31 -23.32
CA PHE A 354 6.89 11.87 -23.41
C PHE A 354 7.66 11.43 -24.66
N ALA A 355 7.04 10.62 -25.52
CA ALA A 355 7.70 9.97 -26.65
C ALA A 355 7.69 10.84 -27.92
N ALA A 356 8.34 12.01 -27.86
CA ALA A 356 8.73 12.72 -29.07
C ALA A 356 10.26 12.67 -29.18
N LEU A 357 10.81 11.53 -29.63
CA LEU A 357 12.26 11.23 -29.56
C LEU A 357 13.16 12.31 -30.21
N HIS A 358 12.74 12.87 -31.35
CA HIS A 358 13.49 13.94 -32.02
C HIS A 358 13.18 15.32 -31.45
N GLU A 359 11.93 15.55 -31.02
CA GLU A 359 11.51 16.80 -30.40
C GLU A 359 12.14 16.98 -29.01
N PHE A 360 12.40 15.90 -28.28
CA PHE A 360 13.04 15.91 -26.98
C PHE A 360 14.41 16.58 -27.02
N GLN A 361 15.23 16.33 -28.05
CA GLN A 361 16.52 17.00 -28.20
C GLN A 361 16.36 18.49 -28.52
N ASN A 362 15.35 18.86 -29.31
CA ASN A 362 15.03 20.26 -29.60
C ASN A 362 14.54 20.99 -28.35
N LEU A 363 13.62 20.40 -27.60
CA LEU A 363 13.11 20.90 -26.33
C LEU A 363 14.24 21.00 -25.30
N HIS A 364 15.13 20.01 -25.22
CA HIS A 364 16.31 20.08 -24.36
C HIS A 364 17.17 21.30 -24.69
N ARG A 365 17.48 21.54 -25.97
CA ARG A 365 18.25 22.70 -26.40
C ARG A 365 17.53 24.01 -26.07
N GLU A 366 16.23 24.10 -26.35
CA GLU A 366 15.42 25.28 -26.07
C GLU A 366 15.38 25.61 -24.57
N TYR A 367 15.04 24.64 -23.73
CA TYR A 367 14.97 24.84 -22.28
C TYR A 367 16.34 25.07 -21.66
N LYS A 368 17.40 24.43 -22.18
CA LYS A 368 18.77 24.73 -21.80
C LYS A 368 19.13 26.19 -22.08
N GLU A 369 18.76 26.73 -23.23
CA GLU A 369 19.01 28.14 -23.57
C GLU A 369 18.27 29.08 -22.62
N ARG A 370 17.00 28.78 -22.29
CA ARG A 370 16.25 29.58 -21.29
C ARG A 370 16.92 29.55 -19.91
N ILE A 371 17.41 28.39 -19.48
CA ILE A 371 18.17 28.26 -18.23
C ILE A 371 19.48 29.06 -18.33
N HIS A 372 20.16 28.99 -19.48
CA HIS A 372 21.39 29.75 -19.72
C HIS A 372 21.15 31.26 -19.58
N GLN A 373 20.09 31.81 -20.19
CA GLN A 373 19.72 33.22 -20.06
C GLN A 373 19.45 33.63 -18.61
N PHE A 374 18.74 32.78 -17.85
CA PHE A 374 18.53 32.99 -16.42
C PHE A 374 19.86 33.02 -15.65
N VAL A 375 20.73 32.03 -15.88
CA VAL A 375 22.05 31.94 -15.22
C VAL A 375 22.90 33.16 -15.55
N MET A 376 22.96 33.58 -16.82
CA MET A 376 23.68 34.79 -17.20
C MET A 376 23.16 36.00 -16.44
N GLY A 377 21.85 36.26 -16.45
CA GLY A 377 21.27 37.40 -15.72
C GLY A 377 21.52 37.34 -14.20
N HIS A 378 21.43 36.16 -13.61
CA HIS A 378 21.61 35.97 -12.16
C HIS A 378 23.08 36.12 -11.73
N PHE A 379 24.03 35.64 -12.53
CA PHE A 379 25.46 35.60 -12.18
C PHE A 379 26.30 36.71 -12.83
N PHE A 380 25.73 37.51 -13.75
CA PHE A 380 26.39 38.63 -14.43
C PHE A 380 27.21 39.56 -13.50
N PRO A 381 26.76 39.90 -12.28
CA PRO A 381 27.52 40.79 -11.39
C PRO A 381 28.70 40.13 -10.66
N SER A 382 28.73 38.79 -10.61
CA SER A 382 29.50 38.05 -9.60
C SER A 382 30.41 36.96 -10.19
N TYR A 383 30.24 36.60 -11.46
CA TYR A 383 31.01 35.52 -12.10
C TYR A 383 31.27 35.82 -13.59
N THR A 384 32.51 35.57 -14.03
CA THR A 384 32.87 35.47 -15.45
C THR A 384 33.00 33.99 -15.79
N PHE A 385 32.18 33.49 -16.72
CA PHE A 385 32.17 32.10 -17.19
C PHE A 385 32.77 31.96 -18.58
#